data_AF-A0A7Z0QA45-F1
#
_entry.id   AF-A0A7Z0QA45-F1
#
_cell.length_a   1.000
_cell.length_b   1.000
_cell.length_c   1.000
_cell.angle_alpha   90.00
_cell.angle_beta   90.00
_cell.angle_gamma   90.00
#
_symmetry.space_group_name_H-M   'P 1'
#
loop_
_entity.id
_entity.type
_entity.pdbx_description
1 polymer ?
#
loop_
_entity_poly.entity_id
_entity_poly.type
_entity_poly.pdbx_seq_one_letter_code
_entity_poly.pdbx_strand_id
1 'polypeptide(L)'
;MANIRETEPAPLAEEFKQGDILRFIDQDDKSSYPRWGVIINADCDLAHCRIDGVVSYLPIYSFKDYLTQFWIPTYLNNRKTELAQQLCAVCDLPADSSEELIQWLREEEFSTVLGKCINQFRLRRSQLESKLRELSLITSANNLNLGALLETLAAQGQSVDAHFERLAKNALRGLGDSQFFLNEICGEPDFGYVVRMRRIYGISTEHIFRSFQDFSVVHSGNEACGFRIARLSNLYRFKIAQIFAHQFSRIGLPDEITSLNTFAAEAAISSLVENRHA
;
A
#
# COMPACT_ATOMS: atom_id res chain seq x y z
N MET A 1 -32.56 7.55 -4.66
CA MET A 1 -31.44 7.61 -3.69
C MET A 1 -30.49 8.70 -4.17
N ALA A 2 -30.14 9.67 -3.33
CA ALA A 2 -29.17 10.70 -3.72
C ALA A 2 -27.84 10.01 -4.09
N ASN A 3 -27.28 10.36 -5.24
CA ASN A 3 -26.03 9.79 -5.71
C ASN A 3 -24.90 10.37 -4.84
N ILE A 4 -24.51 9.65 -3.78
CA ILE A 4 -23.45 10.08 -2.87
C ILE A 4 -22.14 9.99 -3.66
N ARG A 5 -21.61 11.13 -4.09
CA ARG A 5 -20.29 11.19 -4.74
C ARG A 5 -19.19 11.14 -3.69
N GLU A 6 -18.15 10.39 -3.99
CA GLU A 6 -16.99 10.25 -3.10
C GLU A 6 -16.05 11.44 -3.20
N THR A 7 -15.99 12.04 -4.39
CA THR A 7 -15.20 13.22 -4.72
C THR A 7 -16.05 14.28 -5.40
N GLU A 8 -15.63 15.54 -5.26
CA GLU A 8 -16.24 16.72 -5.84
C GLU A 8 -15.18 17.62 -6.51
N PRO A 9 -15.58 18.44 -7.50
CA PRO A 9 -14.69 19.46 -8.04
C PRO A 9 -14.22 20.41 -6.94
N ALA A 10 -12.91 20.68 -6.89
CA ALA A 10 -12.37 21.67 -5.97
C ALA A 10 -12.34 23.06 -6.63
N PRO A 11 -12.92 24.12 -6.02
CA PRO A 11 -12.91 25.45 -6.61
C PRO A 11 -11.48 26.02 -6.70
N LEU A 12 -11.07 26.52 -7.87
CA LEU A 12 -9.71 27.01 -8.12
C LEU A 12 -9.30 28.17 -7.21
N ALA A 13 -10.26 29.03 -6.84
CA ALA A 13 -10.03 30.20 -6.00
C ALA A 13 -9.81 29.85 -4.51
N GLU A 14 -10.24 28.66 -4.06
CA GLU A 14 -10.09 28.27 -2.67
C GLU A 14 -8.66 27.85 -2.34
N GLU A 15 -8.20 28.21 -1.14
CA GLU A 15 -7.00 27.63 -0.54
C GLU A 15 -7.07 26.10 -0.49
N PHE A 16 -5.91 25.46 -0.32
CA PHE A 16 -5.85 24.03 -0.08
C PHE A 16 -6.56 23.67 1.23
N LYS A 17 -7.29 22.55 1.21
CA LYS A 17 -8.00 22.01 2.38
C LYS A 17 -7.67 20.53 2.56
N GLN A 18 -7.94 20.03 3.77
CA GLN A 18 -7.92 18.61 4.04
C GLN A 18 -8.83 17.87 3.04
N GLY A 19 -8.36 16.74 2.53
CA GLY A 19 -9.10 15.96 1.55
C GLY A 19 -8.99 16.46 0.11
N ASP A 20 -8.29 17.56 -0.17
CA ASP A 20 -7.91 17.92 -1.53
C ASP A 20 -7.03 16.81 -2.13
N ILE A 21 -7.32 16.46 -3.39
CA ILE A 21 -6.59 15.45 -4.15
C ILE A 21 -5.66 16.15 -5.12
N LEU A 22 -4.37 15.89 -4.97
CA LEU A 22 -3.30 16.31 -5.84
C LEU A 22 -3.06 15.24 -6.91
N ARG A 23 -2.80 15.67 -8.13
CA ARG A 23 -2.18 14.87 -9.18
C ARG A 23 -0.74 15.32 -9.34
N PHE A 24 0.19 14.38 -9.24
CA PHE A 24 1.61 14.63 -9.42
C PHE A 24 1.99 14.43 -10.88
N ILE A 25 2.85 15.32 -11.37
CA ILE A 25 3.51 15.17 -12.67
C ILE A 25 4.96 14.83 -12.36
N ASP A 26 5.35 13.64 -12.79
CA ASP A 26 6.74 13.27 -12.88
C ASP A 26 7.12 13.23 -14.36
N GLN A 27 8.23 13.87 -14.74
CA GLN A 27 8.72 13.79 -16.13
C GLN A 27 9.42 12.46 -16.40
N ASP A 28 9.92 11.79 -15.36
CA ASP A 28 10.49 10.46 -15.50
C ASP A 28 9.39 9.42 -15.26
N ASP A 29 8.90 8.82 -16.36
CA ASP A 29 7.95 7.69 -16.41
C ASP A 29 8.44 6.42 -15.66
N LYS A 30 9.60 6.52 -14.99
CA LYS A 30 10.25 5.51 -14.16
C LYS A 30 10.14 5.78 -12.67
N SER A 31 9.58 6.91 -12.24
CA SER A 31 9.56 7.24 -10.83
C SER A 31 8.58 6.34 -10.07
N SER A 32 8.99 5.92 -8.88
CA SER A 32 8.16 5.14 -7.95
C SER A 32 7.13 6.00 -7.21
N TYR A 33 6.96 7.26 -7.63
CA TYR A 33 6.11 8.22 -6.95
C TYR A 33 4.64 7.94 -7.23
N PRO A 34 3.74 8.05 -6.23
CA PRO A 34 2.31 7.92 -6.47
C PRO A 34 1.83 9.03 -7.41
N ARG A 35 1.03 8.67 -8.42
CA ARG A 35 0.46 9.65 -9.36
C ARG A 35 -0.54 10.61 -8.71
N TRP A 36 -1.15 10.21 -7.60
CA TRP A 36 -2.09 11.04 -6.86
C TRP A 36 -1.84 10.98 -5.36
N GLY A 37 -2.30 12.01 -4.65
CA GLY A 37 -2.22 12.08 -3.19
C GLY A 37 -3.39 12.84 -2.60
N VAL A 38 -3.89 12.41 -1.45
CA VAL A 38 -4.91 13.14 -0.67
C VAL A 38 -4.27 13.88 0.49
N ILE A 39 -4.49 15.18 0.57
CA ILE A 39 -3.98 16.03 1.67
C ILE A 39 -4.64 15.62 2.99
N ILE A 40 -3.81 15.41 4.02
CA ILE A 40 -4.28 15.02 5.36
C ILE A 40 -4.06 16.08 6.44
N ASN A 41 -3.29 17.14 6.17
CA ASN A 41 -3.18 18.28 7.09
C ASN A 41 -4.57 18.78 7.48
N ALA A 42 -4.76 19.12 8.75
CA ALA A 42 -6.03 19.65 9.21
C ALA A 42 -6.29 21.03 8.58
N ASP A 43 -7.57 21.35 8.34
CA ASP A 43 -7.96 22.65 7.79
C ASP A 43 -7.47 23.82 8.65
N CYS A 44 -7.43 23.65 9.97
CA CYS A 44 -6.90 24.66 10.89
C CYS A 44 -5.40 24.88 10.70
N ASP A 45 -4.62 23.85 10.37
CA ASP A 45 -3.17 23.99 10.18
C ASP A 45 -2.88 24.68 8.85
N LEU A 46 -3.62 24.31 7.79
CA LEU A 46 -3.52 24.93 6.48
C LEU A 46 -3.92 26.41 6.52
N ALA A 47 -5.03 26.75 7.18
CA ALA A 47 -5.54 28.12 7.25
C ALA A 47 -4.65 29.07 8.06
N HIS A 48 -3.88 28.57 9.03
CA HIS A 48 -3.00 29.37 9.87
C HIS A 48 -1.51 29.22 9.51
N CYS A 49 -1.19 28.62 8.35
CA CYS A 49 0.17 28.36 7.88
C CYS A 49 1.05 27.59 8.90
N ARG A 50 0.46 26.71 9.72
CA ARG A 50 1.15 25.91 10.74
C ARG A 50 1.70 24.59 10.20
N ILE A 51 2.05 24.58 8.92
CA ILE A 51 2.52 23.37 8.22
C ILE A 51 4.00 23.45 7.86
N ASP A 52 4.72 24.48 8.33
CA ASP A 52 6.16 24.70 8.10
C ASP A 52 6.57 24.56 6.62
N GLY A 53 5.70 25.01 5.71
CA GLY A 53 5.92 24.94 4.27
C GLY A 53 5.76 23.54 3.64
N VAL A 54 5.24 22.55 4.37
CA VAL A 54 5.11 21.17 3.89
C VAL A 54 3.67 20.67 3.97
N VAL A 55 3.13 20.24 2.84
CA VAL A 55 1.86 19.53 2.77
C VAL A 55 2.09 18.02 2.90
N SER A 56 1.45 17.43 3.89
CA SER A 56 1.39 15.99 4.13
C SER A 56 0.21 15.37 3.40
N TYR A 57 0.46 14.26 2.70
CA TYR A 57 -0.56 13.56 1.94
C TYR A 57 -0.42 12.04 2.01
N LEU A 58 -1.53 11.33 1.77
CA LEU A 58 -1.55 9.87 1.60
C LEU A 58 -1.54 9.52 0.11
N PRO A 59 -0.72 8.57 -0.32
CA PRO A 59 -0.60 8.20 -1.72
C PRO A 59 -1.86 7.47 -2.20
N ILE A 60 -2.25 7.73 -3.44
CA ILE A 60 -3.35 7.05 -4.12
C ILE A 60 -2.80 6.38 -5.38
N TYR A 61 -3.18 5.13 -5.57
CA TYR A 61 -2.84 4.32 -6.74
C TYR A 61 -4.12 3.93 -7.48
N SER A 62 -4.06 3.80 -8.81
CA SER A 62 -5.12 3.08 -9.51
C SER A 62 -5.20 1.64 -8.97
N PHE A 63 -6.36 1.00 -9.02
CA PHE A 63 -6.47 -0.38 -8.54
C PHE A 63 -5.57 -1.33 -9.34
N LYS A 64 -5.39 -1.06 -10.63
CA LYS A 64 -4.43 -1.75 -11.49
C LYS A 64 -3.00 -1.62 -10.95
N ASP A 65 -2.54 -0.41 -10.67
CA ASP A 65 -1.17 -0.18 -10.15
C ASP A 65 -1.00 -0.75 -8.75
N TYR A 66 -2.04 -0.68 -7.92
CA TYR A 66 -2.04 -1.31 -6.61
C TYR A 66 -1.84 -2.83 -6.72
N LEU A 67 -2.55 -3.48 -7.66
CA LEU A 67 -2.42 -4.91 -7.89
C LEU A 67 -1.00 -5.24 -8.34
N THR A 68 -0.49 -4.55 -9.36
CA THR A 68 0.82 -4.87 -9.97
C THR A 68 2.00 -4.57 -9.04
N GLN A 69 1.96 -3.46 -8.31
CA GLN A 69 3.10 -3.01 -7.50
C GLN A 69 3.14 -3.63 -6.10
N PHE A 70 1.98 -3.96 -5.52
CA PHE A 70 1.92 -4.39 -4.11
C PHE A 70 1.26 -5.74 -3.93
N TRP A 71 0.06 -5.94 -4.48
CA TRP A 71 -0.72 -7.13 -4.16
C TRP A 71 -0.16 -8.39 -4.83
N ILE A 72 0.13 -8.37 -6.14
CA ILE A 72 0.62 -9.53 -6.90
C ILE A 72 1.96 -10.03 -6.34
N PRO A 73 2.99 -9.18 -6.11
CA PRO A 73 4.24 -9.64 -5.52
C PRO A 73 4.03 -10.31 -4.16
N THR A 74 3.19 -9.72 -3.31
CA THR A 74 2.87 -10.26 -1.98
C THR A 74 2.13 -11.59 -2.09
N TYR A 75 1.13 -11.67 -2.97
CA TYR A 75 0.34 -12.88 -3.22
C TYR A 75 1.22 -14.03 -3.70
N LEU A 76 2.07 -13.80 -4.72
CA LEU A 76 2.97 -14.82 -5.26
C LEU A 76 3.99 -15.28 -4.21
N ASN A 77 4.54 -14.36 -3.41
CA ASN A 77 5.48 -14.74 -2.35
C ASN A 77 4.80 -15.58 -1.26
N ASN A 78 3.60 -15.19 -0.82
CA ASN A 78 2.83 -15.96 0.15
C ASN A 78 2.46 -17.34 -0.42
N ARG A 79 2.06 -17.39 -1.70
CA ARG A 79 1.71 -18.62 -2.39
C ARG A 79 2.90 -19.55 -2.54
N LYS A 80 4.09 -19.02 -2.84
CA LYS A 80 5.36 -19.76 -2.84
C LYS A 80 5.61 -20.44 -1.50
N THR A 81 5.50 -19.69 -0.40
CA THR A 81 5.66 -20.23 0.96
C THR A 81 4.61 -21.29 1.28
N GLU A 82 3.34 -21.03 0.96
CA GLU A 82 2.24 -21.98 1.16
C GLU A 82 2.47 -23.29 0.39
N LEU A 83 2.85 -23.21 -0.89
CA LEU A 83 3.14 -24.38 -1.72
C LEU A 83 4.33 -25.18 -1.19
N ALA A 84 5.41 -24.51 -0.79
CA ALA A 84 6.58 -25.16 -0.23
C ALA A 84 6.21 -25.92 1.06
N GLN A 85 5.47 -25.29 1.97
CA GLN A 85 4.98 -25.93 3.20
C GLN A 85 4.07 -27.13 2.91
N GLN A 86 3.15 -27.01 1.93
CA GLN A 86 2.30 -28.12 1.52
C GLN A 86 3.09 -29.28 0.92
N LEU A 87 4.13 -28.99 0.14
CA LEU A 87 4.99 -30.02 -0.44
C LEU A 87 5.85 -30.70 0.63
N CYS A 88 6.41 -29.95 1.58
CA CYS A 88 7.10 -30.52 2.74
C CYS A 88 6.17 -31.46 3.52
N ALA A 89 4.93 -31.05 3.80
CA ALA A 89 3.95 -31.89 4.50
C ALA A 89 3.60 -33.17 3.72
N VAL A 90 3.47 -33.09 2.39
CA VAL A 90 3.22 -34.27 1.55
C VAL A 90 4.41 -35.22 1.50
N CYS A 91 5.64 -34.69 1.58
CA CYS A 91 6.89 -35.45 1.63
C CYS A 91 7.30 -35.89 3.04
N ASP A 92 6.50 -35.63 4.07
CA ASP A 92 6.83 -35.85 5.49
C ASP A 92 8.17 -35.22 5.90
N LEU A 93 8.44 -34.04 5.36
CA LEU A 93 9.63 -33.24 5.68
C LEU A 93 9.32 -32.25 6.80
N PRO A 94 10.32 -31.93 7.64
CA PRO A 94 10.25 -30.80 8.56
C PRO A 94 9.86 -29.49 7.86
N ALA A 95 9.14 -28.61 8.57
CA ALA A 95 8.62 -27.37 7.99
C ALA A 95 9.73 -26.37 7.60
N ASP A 96 10.90 -26.45 8.24
CA ASP A 96 12.10 -25.68 7.94
C ASP A 96 12.82 -26.14 6.67
N SER A 97 12.49 -27.32 6.13
CA SER A 97 13.01 -27.80 4.84
C SER A 97 12.41 -27.07 3.62
N SER A 98 11.49 -26.11 3.81
CA SER A 98 10.85 -25.39 2.70
C SER A 98 11.85 -24.60 1.84
N GLU A 99 12.88 -24.02 2.46
CA GLU A 99 13.92 -23.27 1.75
C GLU A 99 14.83 -24.20 0.92
N GLU A 100 15.12 -25.41 1.41
CA GLU A 100 15.90 -26.41 0.66
C GLU A 100 15.17 -26.83 -0.62
N LEU A 101 13.85 -27.05 -0.54
CA LEU A 101 13.04 -27.39 -1.70
C LEU A 101 13.01 -26.26 -2.73
N ILE A 102 12.87 -25.01 -2.27
CA ILE A 102 12.93 -23.83 -3.14
C ILE A 102 14.32 -23.74 -3.79
N GLN A 103 15.39 -24.03 -3.04
CA GLN A 103 16.75 -24.01 -3.56
C GLN A 103 16.97 -25.09 -4.63
N TRP A 104 16.46 -26.31 -4.43
CA TRP A 104 16.53 -27.37 -5.46
C TRP A 104 15.87 -26.93 -6.77
N LEU A 105 14.72 -26.25 -6.70
CA LEU A 105 14.03 -25.72 -7.88
C LEU A 105 14.75 -24.55 -8.56
N ARG A 106 15.73 -23.91 -7.90
CA ARG A 106 16.60 -22.90 -8.52
C ARG A 106 17.79 -23.53 -9.22
N GLU A 107 18.33 -24.60 -8.66
CA GLU A 107 19.56 -25.25 -9.13
C GLU A 107 19.31 -26.31 -10.19
N GLU A 108 18.15 -26.96 -10.16
CA GLU A 108 17.82 -28.10 -11.01
C GLU A 108 16.54 -27.88 -11.80
N GLU A 109 16.48 -28.53 -12.97
CA GLU A 109 15.26 -28.51 -13.76
C GLU A 109 14.10 -29.22 -13.06
N PHE A 110 12.89 -28.71 -13.30
CA PHE A 110 11.63 -29.23 -12.76
C PHE A 110 11.50 -30.76 -12.86
N SER A 111 11.88 -31.34 -14.01
CA SER A 111 11.75 -32.78 -14.27
C SER A 111 12.64 -33.62 -13.35
N THR A 112 13.85 -33.14 -13.05
CA THR A 112 14.81 -33.77 -12.13
C THR A 112 14.29 -33.70 -10.70
N VAL A 113 13.85 -32.52 -10.24
CA VAL A 113 13.32 -32.35 -8.88
C VAL A 113 12.08 -33.22 -8.67
N LEU A 114 11.15 -33.24 -9.64
CA LEU A 114 9.97 -34.10 -9.59
C LEU A 114 10.35 -35.59 -9.49
N GLY A 115 11.33 -36.03 -10.29
CA GLY A 115 11.84 -37.40 -10.26
C GLY A 115 12.45 -37.77 -8.90
N LYS A 116 13.25 -36.86 -8.32
CA LYS A 116 13.80 -37.03 -6.97
C LYS A 116 12.71 -37.17 -5.92
N CYS A 117 11.71 -36.27 -5.91
CA CYS A 117 10.62 -36.35 -4.95
C CYS A 117 9.81 -37.65 -5.07
N ILE A 118 9.50 -38.10 -6.29
CA ILE A 118 8.78 -39.36 -6.52
C ILE A 118 9.59 -40.56 -6.01
N ASN A 119 10.88 -40.61 -6.33
CA ASN A 119 11.72 -41.76 -5.98
C ASN A 119 12.06 -41.81 -4.49
N GLN A 120 12.39 -40.66 -3.89
CA GLN A 120 12.81 -40.56 -2.49
C GLN A 120 11.63 -40.75 -1.53
N PHE A 121 10.49 -40.13 -1.80
CA PHE A 121 9.33 -40.15 -0.91
C PHE A 121 8.27 -41.18 -1.32
N ARG A 122 8.48 -41.93 -2.42
CA ARG A 122 7.56 -42.96 -2.94
C ARG A 122 6.14 -42.45 -3.20
N LEU A 123 6.03 -41.19 -3.64
CA LEU A 123 4.75 -40.50 -3.88
C LEU A 123 4.27 -40.69 -5.31
N ARG A 124 2.95 -40.56 -5.53
CA ARG A 124 2.38 -40.56 -6.88
C ARG A 124 2.62 -39.21 -7.55
N ARG A 125 2.98 -39.23 -8.84
CA ARG A 125 3.18 -38.01 -9.66
C ARG A 125 2.02 -37.02 -9.55
N SER A 126 0.78 -37.50 -9.57
CA SER A 126 -0.42 -36.67 -9.47
C SER A 126 -0.56 -35.89 -8.15
N GLN A 127 0.11 -36.31 -7.08
CA GLN A 127 0.09 -35.62 -5.78
C GLN A 127 1.01 -34.40 -5.76
N LEU A 128 2.07 -34.40 -6.59
CA LEU A 128 3.15 -33.42 -6.55
C LEU A 128 3.16 -32.49 -7.76
N GLU A 129 2.93 -33.04 -8.96
CA GLU A 129 3.28 -32.38 -10.22
C GLU A 129 2.69 -30.99 -10.37
N SER A 130 1.39 -30.83 -10.08
CA SER A 130 0.71 -29.53 -10.22
C SER A 130 1.27 -28.48 -9.24
N LYS A 131 1.44 -28.84 -7.96
CA LYS A 131 1.96 -27.91 -6.93
C LYS A 131 3.43 -27.57 -7.15
N LEU A 132 4.23 -28.58 -7.52
CA LEU A 132 5.65 -28.40 -7.77
C LEU A 132 5.89 -27.58 -9.04
N ARG A 133 5.05 -27.75 -10.07
CA ARG A 133 5.11 -26.93 -11.29
C ARG A 133 4.76 -25.48 -10.99
N GLU A 134 3.70 -25.25 -10.20
CA GLU A 134 3.32 -23.91 -9.74
C GLU A 134 4.47 -23.26 -8.95
N LEU A 135 5.05 -23.98 -7.98
CA LEU A 135 6.18 -23.49 -7.18
C LEU A 135 7.42 -23.20 -8.04
N SER A 136 7.71 -24.06 -9.02
CA SER A 136 8.84 -23.89 -9.95
C SER A 136 8.68 -22.60 -10.76
N LEU A 137 7.51 -22.35 -11.33
CA LEU A 137 7.26 -21.12 -12.10
C LEU A 137 7.43 -19.86 -11.25
N ILE A 138 6.91 -19.85 -10.03
CA ILE A 138 7.06 -18.72 -9.11
C ILE A 138 8.53 -18.52 -8.71
N THR A 139 9.27 -19.62 -8.53
CA THR A 139 10.68 -19.59 -8.08
C THR A 139 11.63 -19.16 -9.18
N SER A 140 11.37 -19.56 -10.43
CA SER A 140 12.19 -19.20 -11.60
C SER A 140 11.88 -17.80 -12.14
N ALA A 141 10.81 -17.14 -11.68
CA ALA A 141 10.47 -15.81 -12.12
C ALA A 141 11.51 -14.78 -11.65
N ASN A 142 12.09 -14.04 -12.61
CA ASN A 142 13.04 -12.95 -12.32
C ASN A 142 12.42 -11.85 -11.44
N ASN A 143 11.11 -11.60 -11.61
CA ASN A 143 10.34 -10.63 -10.84
C ASN A 143 8.92 -11.17 -10.58
N LEU A 144 8.42 -11.01 -9.36
CA LEU A 144 7.06 -11.39 -8.99
C LEU A 144 6.04 -10.35 -9.48
N ASN A 145 5.73 -10.38 -10.77
CA ASN A 145 4.87 -9.41 -11.45
C ASN A 145 3.63 -10.07 -12.06
N LEU A 146 2.83 -9.28 -12.81
CA LEU A 146 1.63 -9.78 -13.48
C LEU A 146 1.94 -10.93 -14.46
N GLY A 147 3.06 -10.87 -15.20
CA GLY A 147 3.47 -11.94 -16.11
C GLY A 147 3.68 -13.26 -15.38
N ALA A 148 4.44 -13.25 -14.28
CA ALA A 148 4.65 -14.43 -13.44
C ALA A 148 3.33 -15.01 -12.90
N LEU A 149 2.39 -14.14 -12.49
CA LEU A 149 1.06 -14.58 -12.07
C LEU A 149 0.32 -15.26 -13.22
N LEU A 150 0.23 -14.64 -14.39
CA LEU A 150 -0.51 -15.19 -15.53
C LEU A 150 0.07 -16.54 -15.99
N GLU A 151 1.40 -16.69 -16.02
CA GLU A 151 2.07 -17.97 -16.30
C GLU A 151 1.70 -19.05 -15.28
N THR A 152 1.69 -18.68 -13.99
CA THR A 152 1.29 -19.56 -12.89
C THR A 152 -0.17 -20.01 -13.03
N LEU A 153 -1.08 -19.09 -13.37
CA LEU A 153 -2.50 -19.40 -13.58
C LEU A 153 -2.71 -20.28 -14.82
N ALA A 154 -1.99 -20.02 -15.91
CA ALA A 154 -2.07 -20.81 -17.14
C ALA A 154 -1.64 -22.26 -16.90
N ALA A 155 -0.63 -22.48 -16.06
CA ALA A 155 -0.15 -23.82 -15.71
C ALA A 155 -1.17 -24.66 -14.91
N GLN A 156 -2.20 -24.04 -14.34
CA GLN A 156 -3.26 -24.74 -13.61
C GLN A 156 -4.38 -25.28 -14.54
N GLY A 157 -4.31 -25.03 -15.85
CA GLY A 157 -5.26 -25.55 -16.84
C GLY A 157 -6.67 -24.94 -16.74
N GLN A 158 -6.82 -23.81 -16.02
CA GLN A 158 -8.07 -23.05 -15.92
C GLN A 158 -8.05 -21.85 -16.88
N SER A 159 -9.21 -21.27 -17.17
CA SER A 159 -9.28 -19.97 -17.85
C SER A 159 -8.55 -18.92 -17.01
N VAL A 160 -7.47 -18.37 -17.59
CA VAL A 160 -6.62 -17.36 -16.94
C VAL A 160 -7.45 -16.14 -16.55
N ASP A 161 -8.32 -15.67 -17.44
CA ASP A 161 -9.15 -14.48 -17.21
C ASP A 161 -10.12 -14.66 -16.04
N ALA A 162 -10.86 -15.77 -16.02
CA ALA A 162 -11.83 -16.04 -14.94
C ALA A 162 -11.13 -16.21 -13.58
N HIS A 163 -9.94 -16.83 -13.57
CA HIS A 163 -9.17 -16.97 -12.35
C HIS A 163 -8.61 -15.62 -11.88
N PHE A 164 -8.03 -14.84 -12.78
CA PHE A 164 -7.50 -13.52 -12.47
C PHE A 164 -8.60 -12.59 -11.94
N GLU A 165 -9.78 -12.58 -12.57
CA GLU A 165 -10.93 -11.80 -12.11
C GLU A 165 -11.35 -12.19 -10.68
N ARG A 166 -11.40 -13.49 -10.37
CA ARG A 166 -11.68 -13.99 -9.02
C ARG A 166 -10.63 -13.52 -8.01
N LEU A 167 -9.35 -13.57 -8.38
CA LEU A 167 -8.26 -13.10 -7.53
C LEU A 167 -8.33 -11.59 -7.28
N ALA A 168 -8.59 -10.78 -8.31
CA ALA A 168 -8.75 -9.34 -8.19
C ALA A 168 -9.95 -8.97 -7.29
N LYS A 169 -11.08 -9.69 -7.43
CA LYS A 169 -12.24 -9.52 -6.53
C LYS A 169 -11.90 -9.87 -5.08
N ASN A 170 -11.12 -10.93 -4.86
CA ASN A 170 -10.66 -11.30 -3.53
C ASN A 170 -9.67 -10.27 -2.97
N ALA A 171 -8.79 -9.71 -3.80
CA ALA A 171 -7.89 -8.63 -3.42
C ALA A 171 -8.65 -7.38 -2.95
N LEU A 172 -9.72 -7.01 -3.66
CA LEU A 172 -10.60 -5.90 -3.28
C LEU A 172 -11.32 -6.16 -1.95
N ARG A 173 -11.88 -7.37 -1.77
CA ARG A 173 -12.55 -7.75 -0.52
C ARG A 173 -11.59 -7.86 0.67
N GLY A 174 -10.34 -8.23 0.38
CA GLY A 174 -9.26 -8.37 1.36
C GLY A 174 -8.47 -7.09 1.60
N LEU A 175 -8.93 -5.93 1.12
CA LEU A 175 -8.35 -4.65 1.53
C LEU A 175 -8.57 -4.49 3.04
N GLY A 176 -7.48 -4.52 3.80
CA GLY A 176 -7.53 -4.35 5.25
C GLY A 176 -7.72 -2.90 5.67
N ASP A 177 -7.72 -2.66 6.98
CA ASP A 177 -7.92 -1.34 7.59
C ASP A 177 -6.87 -0.28 7.19
N SER A 178 -5.76 -0.72 6.60
CA SER A 178 -4.66 0.15 6.13
C SER A 178 -4.84 0.69 4.70
N GLN A 179 -5.95 0.35 4.05
CA GLN A 179 -6.27 0.76 2.69
C GLN A 179 -7.67 1.38 2.67
N PHE A 180 -7.86 2.35 1.79
CA PHE A 180 -9.16 2.95 1.55
C PHE A 180 -9.46 2.95 0.05
N PHE A 181 -10.59 2.36 -0.33
CA PHE A 181 -10.98 2.25 -1.73
C PHE A 181 -11.90 3.42 -2.12
N LEU A 182 -11.56 4.06 -3.23
CA LEU A 182 -12.40 5.04 -3.93
C LEU A 182 -12.81 4.44 -5.27
N ASN A 183 -14.09 4.49 -5.60
CA ASN A 183 -14.63 4.08 -6.87
C ASN A 183 -14.22 5.05 -7.99
N GLU A 184 -14.23 6.35 -7.71
CA GLU A 184 -13.96 7.39 -8.70
C GLU A 184 -13.24 8.61 -8.09
N ILE A 185 -12.42 9.27 -8.91
CA ILE A 185 -11.86 10.58 -8.62
C ILE A 185 -12.36 11.55 -9.68
N CYS A 186 -13.06 12.60 -9.25
CA CYS A 186 -13.55 13.64 -10.13
C CYS A 186 -12.42 14.20 -11.01
N GLY A 187 -12.60 14.16 -12.33
CA GLY A 187 -11.60 14.63 -13.29
C GLY A 187 -10.62 13.56 -13.80
N GLU A 188 -10.66 12.34 -13.27
CA GLU A 188 -9.90 11.21 -13.84
C GLU A 188 -10.82 10.26 -14.64
N PRO A 189 -10.30 9.63 -15.71
CA PRO A 189 -11.10 8.78 -16.60
C PRO A 189 -11.28 7.34 -16.10
N ASP A 190 -10.42 6.90 -15.18
CA ASP A 190 -10.38 5.51 -14.71
C ASP A 190 -11.30 5.28 -13.50
N PHE A 191 -11.51 4.01 -13.16
CA PHE A 191 -12.27 3.59 -11.98
C PHE A 191 -11.40 2.75 -11.04
N GLY A 192 -11.69 2.88 -9.75
CA GLY A 192 -11.05 2.11 -8.70
C GLY A 192 -9.68 2.65 -8.35
N TYR A 193 -9.58 3.18 -7.13
CA TYR A 193 -8.37 3.77 -6.58
C TYR A 193 -8.18 3.29 -5.15
N VAL A 194 -6.93 3.09 -4.77
CA VAL A 194 -6.54 2.64 -3.43
C VAL A 194 -5.67 3.70 -2.79
N VAL A 195 -6.18 4.32 -1.73
CA VAL A 195 -5.40 5.17 -0.83
C VAL A 195 -4.66 4.26 0.16
N ARG A 196 -3.34 4.40 0.28
CA ARG A 196 -2.55 3.62 1.26
C ARG A 196 -2.34 4.43 2.54
N MET A 197 -3.08 4.07 3.59
CA MET A 197 -3.20 4.86 4.82
C MET A 197 -1.95 4.87 5.70
N ARG A 198 -1.04 3.90 5.54
CA ARG A 198 0.18 3.77 6.37
C ARG A 198 1.41 4.50 5.83
N ARG A 199 1.33 5.07 4.62
CA ARG A 199 2.43 5.84 4.06
C ARG A 199 2.02 7.29 3.98
N ILE A 200 2.77 8.13 4.68
CA ILE A 200 2.60 9.58 4.65
C ILE A 200 3.79 10.14 3.90
N TYR A 201 3.49 10.95 2.89
CA TYR A 201 4.50 11.68 2.13
C TYR A 201 4.36 13.17 2.44
N GLY A 202 5.45 13.91 2.25
CA GLY A 202 5.47 15.36 2.31
C GLY A 202 5.87 15.95 0.97
N ILE A 203 5.30 17.09 0.62
CA ILE A 203 5.72 17.92 -0.52
C ILE A 203 5.74 19.38 -0.08
N SER A 204 6.74 20.14 -0.56
CA SER A 204 6.81 21.57 -0.30
C SER A 204 5.59 22.30 -0.87
N THR A 205 5.09 23.30 -0.13
CA THR A 205 3.99 24.17 -0.59
C THR A 205 4.33 24.91 -1.88
N GLU A 206 5.63 25.13 -2.16
CA GLU A 206 6.08 25.77 -3.39
C GLU A 206 5.98 24.86 -4.63
N HIS A 207 5.82 23.55 -4.44
CA HIS A 207 5.71 22.53 -5.49
C HIS A 207 4.27 22.04 -5.69
N ILE A 208 3.30 22.68 -5.06
CA ILE A 208 1.88 22.36 -5.25
C ILE A 208 1.10 23.56 -5.79
N PHE A 209 0.24 23.28 -6.77
CA PHE A 209 -0.48 24.29 -7.52
C PHE A 209 -1.99 24.06 -7.44
N ARG A 210 -2.78 25.12 -7.48
CA ARG A 210 -4.25 25.00 -7.39
C ARG A 210 -4.87 24.49 -8.69
N SER A 211 -4.16 24.66 -9.80
CA SER A 211 -4.58 24.22 -11.12
C SER A 211 -3.38 23.78 -11.97
N PHE A 212 -3.66 23.03 -13.03
CA PHE A 212 -2.66 22.70 -14.04
C PHE A 212 -2.13 23.95 -14.79
N GLN A 213 -2.94 24.99 -14.91
CA GLN A 213 -2.54 26.25 -15.57
C GLN A 213 -1.48 26.96 -14.75
N ASP A 214 -1.68 27.06 -13.43
CA ASP A 214 -0.71 27.68 -12.52
C ASP A 214 0.63 26.93 -12.55
N PHE A 215 0.56 25.59 -12.55
CA PHE A 215 1.74 24.73 -12.72
C PHE A 215 2.48 25.04 -14.03
N SER A 216 1.77 25.08 -15.15
CA SER A 216 2.35 25.21 -16.49
C SER A 216 3.06 26.55 -16.73
N VAL A 217 2.66 27.61 -16.01
CA VAL A 217 3.25 28.94 -16.14
C VAL A 217 4.55 29.06 -15.34
N VAL A 218 4.61 28.41 -14.17
CA VAL A 218 5.69 28.60 -13.21
C VAL A 218 6.81 27.57 -13.41
N HIS A 219 6.46 26.32 -13.74
CA HIS A 219 7.43 25.24 -13.68
C HIS A 219 8.05 24.89 -15.04
N SER A 220 9.37 24.91 -15.07
CA SER A 220 10.20 24.45 -16.20
C SER A 220 11.33 23.50 -15.75
N GLY A 221 11.29 23.06 -14.49
CA GLY A 221 12.30 22.21 -13.86
C GLY A 221 11.95 20.72 -13.84
N ASN A 222 12.90 19.91 -13.35
CA ASN A 222 12.80 18.45 -13.22
C ASN A 222 12.27 17.99 -11.86
N GLU A 223 11.76 18.89 -11.03
CA GLU A 223 11.28 18.55 -9.69
C GLU A 223 9.83 18.03 -9.74
N ALA A 224 9.53 17.06 -8.87
CA ALA A 224 8.19 16.51 -8.74
C ALA A 224 7.24 17.57 -8.17
N CYS A 225 6.22 17.91 -8.94
CA CYS A 225 5.20 18.88 -8.56
C CYS A 225 3.80 18.28 -8.63
N GLY A 226 2.89 18.84 -7.84
CA GLY A 226 1.49 18.42 -7.81
C GLY A 226 0.54 19.55 -8.13
N PHE A 227 -0.63 19.24 -8.67
CA PHE A 227 -1.72 20.22 -8.78
C PHE A 227 -3.04 19.62 -8.34
N ARG A 228 -3.93 20.45 -7.78
CA ARG A 228 -5.25 20.00 -7.31
C ARG A 228 -6.15 19.61 -8.48
N ILE A 229 -6.79 18.46 -8.37
CA ILE A 229 -7.77 17.98 -9.36
C ILE A 229 -9.18 17.80 -8.78
N ALA A 230 -9.29 17.49 -7.49
CA ALA A 230 -10.56 17.20 -6.84
C ALA A 230 -10.45 17.40 -5.33
N ARG A 231 -11.57 17.20 -4.64
CA ARG A 231 -11.65 17.13 -3.18
C ARG A 231 -12.53 15.95 -2.78
N LEU A 232 -12.22 15.28 -1.68
CA LEU A 232 -13.13 14.30 -1.08
C LEU A 232 -14.39 15.00 -0.57
N SER A 233 -15.56 14.41 -0.82
CA SER A 233 -16.79 14.91 -0.23
C SER A 233 -16.70 14.90 1.29
N ASN A 234 -17.49 15.74 1.96
CA ASN A 234 -17.42 15.90 3.42
C ASN A 234 -17.45 14.56 4.17
N LEU A 235 -18.35 13.64 3.78
CA LEU A 235 -18.45 12.32 4.39
C LEU A 235 -17.14 11.51 4.25
N TYR A 236 -16.55 11.51 3.07
CA TYR A 236 -15.33 10.76 2.78
C TYR A 236 -14.09 11.39 3.42
N ARG A 237 -14.04 12.73 3.52
CA ARG A 237 -12.99 13.45 4.26
C ARG A 237 -12.98 13.03 5.74
N PHE A 238 -14.15 13.05 6.39
CA PHE A 238 -14.26 12.61 7.78
C PHE A 238 -13.87 11.13 7.95
N LYS A 239 -14.34 10.27 7.03
CA LYS A 239 -14.03 8.84 7.07
C LYS A 239 -12.53 8.56 6.94
N ILE A 240 -11.84 9.20 5.99
CA ILE A 240 -10.38 9.08 5.84
C ILE A 240 -9.66 9.57 7.09
N ALA A 241 -10.04 10.73 7.64
CA ALA A 241 -9.42 11.27 8.85
C ALA A 241 -9.58 10.32 10.05
N GLN A 242 -10.76 9.71 10.22
CA GLN A 242 -11.01 8.73 11.27
C GLN A 242 -10.17 7.46 11.11
N ILE A 243 -10.14 6.88 9.91
CA ILE A 243 -9.35 5.66 9.62
C ILE A 243 -7.86 5.96 9.86
N PHE A 244 -7.39 7.11 9.37
CA PHE A 244 -6.02 7.57 9.58
C PHE A 244 -5.68 7.72 11.06
N ALA A 245 -6.47 8.46 11.83
CA ALA A 245 -6.24 8.65 13.26
C ALA A 245 -6.25 7.32 14.03
N HIS A 246 -7.21 6.45 13.74
CA HIS A 246 -7.31 5.14 14.37
C HIS A 246 -6.07 4.26 14.10
N GLN A 247 -5.51 4.32 12.89
CA GLN A 247 -4.31 3.56 12.51
C GLN A 247 -3.08 3.92 13.35
N PHE A 248 -2.95 5.17 13.81
CA PHE A 248 -1.81 5.64 14.61
C PHE A 248 -2.11 5.74 16.12
N SER A 249 -3.38 5.79 16.51
CA SER A 249 -3.79 5.77 17.93
C SER A 249 -3.49 4.46 18.66
N ARG A 250 -3.29 3.36 17.93
CA ARG A 250 -3.00 2.02 18.49
C ARG A 250 -1.59 1.89 19.07
N ILE A 251 -0.73 2.90 18.85
CA ILE A 251 0.58 2.99 19.52
C ILE A 251 0.33 3.71 20.85
N GLY A 252 -0.07 2.96 21.87
CA GLY A 252 -0.15 3.49 23.23
C GLY A 252 1.23 3.96 23.70
N LEU A 253 1.27 5.06 24.45
CA LEU A 253 2.46 5.43 25.21
C LEU A 253 2.65 4.39 26.33
N PRO A 254 3.85 3.83 26.52
CA PRO A 254 4.14 3.02 27.70
C PRO A 254 3.84 3.83 28.96
N ASP A 255 3.19 3.22 29.96
CA ASP A 255 2.79 3.90 31.20
C ASP A 255 3.98 4.53 31.94
N GLU A 256 5.21 4.05 31.70
CA GLU A 256 6.43 4.61 32.27
C GLU A 256 6.71 6.06 31.83
N ILE A 257 6.36 6.45 30.59
CA ILE A 257 6.57 7.81 30.09
C ILE A 257 5.56 8.77 30.73
N THR A 258 4.31 8.34 30.87
CA THR A 258 3.27 9.11 31.59
C THR A 258 3.65 9.33 33.05
N SER A 259 4.29 8.32 33.67
CA SER A 259 4.80 8.39 35.05
C SER A 259 5.97 9.36 35.20
N LEU A 260 6.89 9.40 34.23
CA LEU A 260 8.02 10.35 34.21
C LEU A 260 7.57 11.81 34.11
N ASN A 261 6.57 12.10 33.28
CA ASN A 261 6.01 13.44 33.17
C ASN A 261 5.32 13.89 34.46
N THR A 262 4.66 12.96 35.16
CA THR A 262 4.03 13.22 36.46
C THR A 262 5.09 13.54 37.51
N PHE A 263 6.16 12.75 37.57
CA PHE A 263 7.27 12.95 38.50
C PHE A 263 8.00 14.29 38.25
N ALA A 264 8.23 14.64 36.98
CA ALA A 264 8.84 15.91 36.60
C ALA A 264 7.95 17.11 36.99
N ALA A 265 6.63 16.99 36.81
CA ALA A 265 5.69 18.02 37.23
C ALA A 265 5.64 18.18 38.76
N GLU A 266 5.63 17.09 39.52
CA GLU A 266 5.66 17.11 40.99
C GLU A 266 6.96 17.71 41.53
N ALA A 267 8.11 17.40 40.91
CA ALA A 267 9.39 18.00 41.26
C ALA A 267 9.42 19.51 40.98
N ALA A 268 8.88 19.93 39.83
CA ALA A 268 8.77 21.35 39.48
C ALA A 268 7.85 22.10 40.46
N ILE A 269 6.71 21.52 40.83
CA ILE A 269 5.79 22.09 41.83
C ILE A 269 6.46 22.19 43.20
N SER A 270 7.18 21.16 43.64
CA SER A 270 7.86 21.13 44.93
C SER A 270 8.92 22.23 45.03
N SER A 271 9.73 22.41 43.97
CA SER A 271 10.73 23.49 43.92
C SER A 271 10.11 24.91 43.94
N LEU A 272 8.90 25.08 43.40
CA LEU A 272 8.19 26.36 43.47
C LEU A 272 7.62 26.64 44.88
N VAL A 273 7.29 25.59 45.64
CA VAL A 273 6.79 25.71 47.02
C VAL A 273 7.93 25.97 48.01
N GLU A 274 9.08 25.29 47.85
CA GLU A 274 10.26 25.51 48.69
C GLU A 274 10.82 26.94 48.56
N ASN A 275 10.79 27.50 47.36
CA ASN A 275 11.21 28.89 47.10
C ASN A 275 10.25 29.97 47.64
N ARG A 276 9.09 29.60 48.22
CA ARG A 276 8.18 30.54 48.90
C ARG A 276 8.38 30.62 50.41
N HIS A 277 9.17 29.72 50.98
CA HIS A 277 9.42 29.64 52.42
C HIS A 277 10.86 30.04 52.82
N ALA A 278 11.67 30.48 51.85
CA ALA A 278 12.93 31.20 52.05
C ALA A 278 12.70 32.70 51.87
#